data_AF-A0A972PHB5-F1
#
_entry.id   AF-A0A972PHB5-F1
#
_cell.length_a   1.000
_cell.length_b   1.000
_cell.length_c   1.000
_cell.angle_alpha   90.00
_cell.angle_beta   90.00
_cell.angle_gamma   90.00
#
_symmetry.space_group_name_H-M   'P 1'
#
loop_
_entity.id
_entity.type
_entity.pdbx_description
1 polymer ?
#
loop_
_entity_poly.entity_id
_entity_poly.type
_entity_poly.pdbx_seq_one_letter_code
_entity_poly.pdbx_strand_id
1 'polypeptide(L)' 'MNEDFLALARFRVNRAKETLSETRLLLDAGHLNGAVNRLYYAAFYAARAILATKGLDSSKHSGVEQ' A
#
# COMPACT_ATOMS: atom_id res chain seq x y z
N MET A 1 -14.66 5.39 15.79
CA MET A 1 -13.89 4.73 14.72
C MET A 1 -13.08 3.63 15.38
N ASN A 2 -13.13 2.39 14.90
CA ASN A 2 -12.44 1.26 15.54
C ASN A 2 -10.91 1.49 15.53
N GLU A 3 -10.26 1.36 16.69
CA GLU A 3 -8.81 1.60 16.85
C GLU A 3 -7.97 0.66 15.99
N ASP A 4 -8.42 -0.59 15.80
CA ASP A 4 -7.75 -1.58 14.95
C ASP A 4 -7.75 -1.13 13.48
N PHE A 5 -8.88 -0.61 13.01
CA PHE A 5 -9.02 -0.09 11.64
C PHE A 5 -8.12 1.13 11.40
N LEU A 6 -7.97 1.99 12.41
CA LEU A 6 -7.05 3.12 12.37
C LEU A 6 -5.59 2.69 12.38
N ALA A 7 -5.23 1.70 13.21
CA ALA A 7 -3.88 1.14 13.24
C ALA A 7 -3.52 0.52 11.88
N LEU A 8 -4.44 -0.24 11.31
CA LEU A 8 -4.29 -0.87 10.00
C LEU A 8 -4.20 0.16 8.86
N ALA A 9 -5.02 1.22 8.89
CA ALA A 9 -4.93 2.32 7.95
C ALA A 9 -3.56 3.01 8.01
N ARG A 10 -3.07 3.32 9.22
CA ARG A 10 -1.73 3.93 9.43
C ARG A 10 -0.62 3.04 8.88
N PHE A 11 -0.65 1.75 9.18
CA PHE A 11 0.30 0.78 8.65
C PHE A 11 0.36 0.83 7.11
N ARG A 12 -0.79 0.83 6.46
CA ARG A 12 -0.86 0.87 4.99
C ARG A 12 -0.44 2.19 4.38
N VAL A 13 -0.76 3.33 5.01
CA VAL A 13 -0.24 4.63 4.57
C VAL A 13 1.28 4.66 4.68
N ASN A 14 1.85 4.12 5.76
CA ASN A 14 3.31 4.05 5.90
C ASN A 14 3.92 3.18 4.79
N ARG A 15 3.31 2.03 4.48
CA ARG A 15 3.74 1.19 3.37
C ARG A 15 3.65 1.91 2.02
N ALA A 16 2.55 2.62 1.77
CA ALA A 16 2.38 3.41 0.55
C ALA A 16 3.48 4.49 0.40
N LYS A 17 3.83 5.18 1.49
CA LYS A 17 4.89 6.19 1.51
C LYS A 17 6.28 5.60 1.24
N GLU A 18 6.59 4.47 1.86
CA GLU A 18 7.85 3.74 1.63
C GLU A 18 7.94 3.30 0.16
N THR A 19 6.87 2.72 -0.37
CA THR A 19 6.80 2.30 -1.78
C THR A 19 6.94 3.48 -2.75
N LEU A 20 6.36 4.64 -2.42
CA LEU A 20 6.53 5.86 -3.21
C LEU A 20 7.98 6.39 -3.16
N SER A 21 8.67 6.24 -2.02
CA SER A 21 10.10 6.57 -1.92
C SER A 21 10.93 5.66 -2.83
N GLU A 22 10.62 4.37 -2.89
CA GLU A 22 11.28 3.42 -3.81
C GLU A 22 10.98 3.75 -5.28
N THR A 23 9.74 4.17 -5.60
CA THR A 23 9.41 4.70 -6.93
C THR A 23 10.34 5.84 -7.30
N ARG A 24 10.61 6.77 -6.37
CA ARG A 24 11.49 7.91 -6.65
C ARG A 24 12.92 7.47 -6.97
N LEU A 25 13.47 6.53 -6.19
CA LEU A 25 14.80 5.97 -6.43
C LEU A 25 14.88 5.29 -7.81
N LEU A 26 13.85 4.55 -8.20
CA LEU A 26 13.79 3.88 -9.50
C LEU A 26 13.66 4.88 -10.67
N LEU A 27 12.91 5.96 -10.48
CA LEU A 27 12.82 7.05 -11.46
C LEU A 27 14.17 7.75 -11.64
N ASP A 28 14.82 8.10 -10.54
CA ASP A 28 16.10 8.79 -10.56
C ASP A 28 17.21 7.91 -11.19
N ALA A 29 17.09 6.58 -11.08
CA ALA A 29 17.97 5.60 -11.74
C ALA A 29 17.56 5.24 -13.19
N GLY A 30 16.50 5.83 -13.75
CA GLY A 30 16.04 5.56 -15.11
C GLY A 30 15.31 4.22 -15.31
N HIS A 31 15.00 3.49 -14.24
CA HIS A 31 14.28 2.22 -14.28
C HIS A 31 12.75 2.43 -14.37
N LEU A 32 12.28 2.96 -15.50
CA LEU A 32 10.89 3.39 -15.69
C LEU A 32 9.85 2.28 -15.45
N ASN A 33 10.08 1.06 -15.98
CA ASN A 33 9.16 -0.06 -15.78
C ASN A 33 9.05 -0.45 -14.29
N GLY A 34 10.18 -0.46 -13.59
CA GLY A 34 10.22 -0.72 -12.14
C GLY A 34 9.51 0.38 -11.36
N ALA A 35 9.76 1.65 -11.72
CA ALA A 35 9.13 2.80 -11.10
C ALA A 35 7.60 2.77 -11.24
N VAL A 36 7.07 2.49 -12.44
CA VAL A 36 5.63 2.38 -12.70
C VAL A 36 5.00 1.23 -11.90
N ASN A 37 5.65 0.06 -11.88
CA ASN A 37 5.18 -1.06 -11.07
C ASN A 37 5.10 -0.67 -9.59
N ARG A 38 6.13 0.00 -9.08
CA ARG A 38 6.19 0.41 -7.67
C ARG A 38 5.15 1.49 -7.36
N LEU A 39 4.95 2.44 -8.27
CA LEU A 39 3.93 3.48 -8.16
C LEU A 39 2.52 2.88 -8.08
N TYR A 40 2.23 1.87 -8.90
CA TYR A 40 0.96 1.13 -8.84
C TYR A 40 0.73 0.55 -7.44
N TYR A 41 1.73 -0.09 -6.84
CA TYR A 41 1.60 -0.64 -5.49
C TYR A 41 1.48 0.44 -4.40
N ALA A 42 2.17 1.58 -4.55
CA ALA A 42 2.01 2.70 -3.63
C ALA A 42 0.55 3.20 -3.64
N ALA A 43 -0.04 3.39 -4.83
CA ALA A 43 -1.43 3.79 -4.97
C ALA A 43 -2.40 2.71 -4.44
N PHE A 44 -2.12 1.43 -4.69
CA PHE A 44 -2.89 0.32 -4.16
C PHE A 44 -2.91 0.30 -2.62
N TYR A 45 -1.76 0.46 -1.97
CA TYR A 45 -1.69 0.53 -0.51
C TYR A 45 -2.41 1.75 0.05
N ALA A 46 -2.33 2.91 -0.61
CA ALA A 46 -3.08 4.10 -0.23
C ALA A 46 -4.60 3.87 -0.33
N ALA A 47 -5.08 3.26 -1.42
CA ALA A 47 -6.49 2.91 -1.57
C ALA A 47 -6.95 1.93 -0.49
N ARG A 48 -6.15 0.91 -0.17
CA ARG A 48 -6.43 -0.03 0.93
C ARG A 48 -6.41 0.64 2.31
N ALA A 49 -5.60 1.67 2.51
CA ALA A 49 -5.63 2.44 3.75
C ALA A 49 -6.98 3.17 3.92
N ILE A 50 -7.51 3.77 2.84
CA ILE A 50 -8.83 4.42 2.84
C ILE A 50 -9.92 3.39 3.15
N LEU A 51 -9.89 2.22 2.52
CA LEU A 51 -10.84 1.15 2.82
C LEU A 51 -10.76 0.68 4.27
N ALA A 52 -9.56 0.64 4.85
CA ALA A 52 -9.34 0.27 6.25
C ALA A 52 -10.05 1.25 7.19
N THR A 53 -9.97 2.56 6.94
CA THR A 53 -10.67 3.57 7.77
C THR A 53 -12.19 3.38 7.80
N LYS A 54 -12.75 2.68 6.81
CA LYS A 54 -14.19 2.37 6.70
C LYS A 54 -14.54 0.96 7.18
N GLY A 55 -13.57 0.17 7.65
CA GLY A 55 -13.76 -1.25 7.98
C GLY A 55 -14.07 -2.13 6.76
N LEU A 56 -13.80 -1.65 5.55
CA LEU A 56 -14.10 -2.35 4.28
C LEU A 56 -12.87 -3.03 3.69
N ASP A 57 -11.71 -2.87 4.34
CA ASP A 57 -10.54 -3.59 3.94
C ASP A 57 -10.62 -5.03 4.43
N SER A 58 -10.91 -5.96 3.51
CA SER A 58 -10.86 -7.38 3.83
C SER A 58 -9.40 -7.86 3.84
N SER A 59 -8.97 -8.39 4.97
CA SER A 59 -7.91 -9.39 5.01
C SER A 59 -8.49 -10.68 4.44
N LYS A 60 -8.75 -10.73 3.13
CA LYS A 60 -8.94 -12.02 2.50
C LYS A 60 -7.66 -12.82 2.70
N HIS A 61 -7.67 -13.71 3.69
CA HIS A 61 -7.06 -15.03 3.59
C HIS A 61 -7.70 -15.75 2.38
N SER A 62 -7.45 -15.27 1.16
CA SER A 62 -7.78 -15.96 -0.07
C SER A 62 -6.50 -16.09 -0.88
N GLY A 63 -5.59 -16.93 -0.39
CA GLY A 63 -4.34 -17.21 -1.10
C GLY A 63 -3.24 -17.92 -0.33
N VAL A 64 -3.43 -18.30 0.94
CA VAL A 64 -2.51 -19.21 1.63
C VAL A 64 -3.33 -20.11 2.57
N GLU A 65 -3.89 -21.18 2.02
CA GLU A 65 -3.91 -22.45 2.74
C GLU A 65 -2.48 -23.02 2.60
N GLN A 66 -1.79 -23.17 3.73
CA GLN A 66 -0.65 -24.07 3.88
C GLN A 66 -1.04 -25.12 4.90
#